data_AF-A0A356NIQ4-F1
#
_entry.id   AF-A0A356NIQ4-F1
#
_cell.length_a   1.000
_cell.length_b   1.000
_cell.length_c   1.000
_cell.angle_alpha   90.00
_cell.angle_beta   90.00
_cell.angle_gamma   90.00
#
_symmetry.space_group_name_H-M   'P 1'
#
loop_
_entity.id
_entity.type
_entity.pdbx_description
1 polymer ?
#
loop_
_entity_poly.entity_id
_entity_poly.type
_entity_poly.pdbx_seq_one_letter_code
_entity_poly.pdbx_strand_id
1 'polypeptide(L)'
;MKTQFHFITKLSLQIILVALMGATALAGTGKPNIIYIMTDDLGYGDLGCYGQQRIKTPKIDQLAEQGMRFSQFYAGSTVCAPSRCVLMTG
;
A
#
# COMPACT_ATOMS: atom_id res chain seq x y z
N MET A 1 32.30 -29.79 -26.51
CA MET A 1 30.87 -29.45 -26.70
C MET A 1 30.13 -29.09 -25.40
N LYS A 2 30.42 -29.70 -24.24
CA LYS A 2 29.72 -29.40 -22.96
C LYS A 2 29.93 -27.96 -22.44
N THR A 3 31.09 -27.36 -22.69
CA THR A 3 31.44 -25.99 -22.24
C THR A 3 30.66 -24.90 -22.97
N GLN A 4 30.37 -25.10 -24.27
CA GLN A 4 29.57 -24.16 -25.07
C GLN A 4 28.11 -24.13 -24.63
N PHE A 5 27.55 -25.28 -24.23
CA PHE A 5 26.16 -25.37 -23.77
C PHE A 5 25.93 -24.65 -22.42
N HIS A 6 26.91 -24.72 -21.51
CA HIS A 6 26.89 -23.98 -20.22
C HIS A 6 27.08 -22.48 -20.41
N PHE A 7 27.83 -22.08 -21.44
CA PHE A 7 28.04 -20.66 -21.76
C PHE A 7 26.75 -20.03 -22.30
N ILE A 8 26.04 -20.72 -23.20
CA ILE A 8 24.76 -20.26 -23.76
C ILE A 8 23.67 -20.18 -22.68
N THR A 9 23.54 -21.19 -21.82
CA THR A 9 22.54 -21.17 -20.73
C THR A 9 22.81 -20.08 -19.70
N LYS A 10 24.08 -19.81 -19.34
CA LYS A 10 24.44 -18.68 -18.48
C LYS A 10 24.13 -17.33 -19.14
N LEU A 11 24.41 -17.20 -20.44
CA LEU A 11 24.13 -15.97 -21.19
C LEU A 11 22.62 -15.69 -21.28
N SER A 12 21.81 -16.71 -21.56
CA SER A 12 20.34 -16.60 -21.57
C SER A 12 19.78 -16.20 -20.20
N LEU A 13 20.32 -16.76 -19.11
CA LEU A 13 19.89 -16.42 -17.75
C LEU A 13 20.23 -14.97 -17.37
N GLN A 14 21.41 -14.48 -17.80
CA GLN A 14 21.78 -13.08 -17.59
C GLN A 14 20.92 -12.12 -18.41
N ILE A 15 20.57 -12.47 -19.66
CA ILE A 15 19.67 -11.66 -20.49
C ILE A 15 18.27 -11.59 -19.85
N ILE A 16 17.75 -12.71 -19.33
CA ILE A 16 16.45 -12.73 -18.63
C ILE A 16 16.49 -11.86 -17.38
N LEU A 17 17.58 -11.91 -16.60
CA LEU A 17 17.75 -11.09 -15.40
C LEU A 17 17.77 -9.59 -15.74
N VAL A 18 18.49 -9.20 -16.79
CA VAL A 18 18.56 -7.80 -17.25
C VAL A 18 17.21 -7.33 -17.78
N ALA A 19 16.48 -8.17 -18.53
CA ALA A 19 15.14 -7.84 -19.03
C ALA A 19 14.13 -7.63 -17.90
N LEU A 20 14.22 -8.43 -16.82
CA LEU A 20 13.36 -8.28 -15.64
C LEU A 20 13.62 -6.96 -14.90
N MET A 21 14.87 -6.50 -14.83
CA MET A 21 15.24 -5.21 -14.24
C MET A 21 14.81 -4.00 -15.09
N GLY A 22 14.80 -4.14 -16.42
CA GLY A 22 14.34 -3.09 -17.33
C GLY A 22 12.83 -2.82 -17.24
N ALA A 23 12.03 -3.85 -16.94
CA ALA A 23 10.57 -3.74 -16.85
C ALA A 23 10.08 -2.92 -15.65
N THR A 24 10.84 -2.88 -14.54
CA THR A 24 10.46 -2.11 -13.34
C THR A 24 10.68 -0.61 -13.52
N ALA A 25 11.59 -0.20 -14.40
CA ALA A 25 11.90 1.20 -14.69
C ALA A 25 10.82 1.92 -15.53
N LEU A 26 9.91 1.17 -16.15
CA LEU A 26 8.83 1.72 -16.97
C LEU A 26 7.54 2.02 -16.18
N ALA A 27 7.53 1.78 -14.86
CA ALA A 27 6.44 2.21 -14.00
C ALA A 27 6.36 3.75 -14.03
N GLY A 28 5.28 4.27 -14.61
CA GLY A 28 5.15 5.64 -15.08
C GLY A 28 5.58 6.73 -14.09
N THR A 29 6.29 7.72 -14.61
CA THR A 29 6.85 8.89 -13.91
C THR A 29 5.81 9.97 -13.55
N GLY A 30 4.53 9.61 -13.48
CA GLY A 30 3.46 10.52 -13.08
C GLY A 30 3.43 10.72 -11.56
N LYS A 31 3.05 11.93 -11.12
CA LYS A 31 2.69 12.13 -9.71
C LYS A 31 1.46 11.25 -9.40
N PRO A 32 1.44 10.51 -8.28
CA PRO A 32 0.26 9.75 -7.91
C PRO A 32 -0.90 10.69 -7.60
N ASN A 33 -2.12 10.24 -7.85
CA ASN A 33 -3.30 10.89 -7.31
C ASN A 33 -3.43 10.52 -5.83
N ILE A 34 -3.53 11.53 -4.97
CA ILE A 34 -3.69 11.33 -3.52
C ILE A 34 -5.15 11.60 -3.17
N ILE A 35 -5.82 10.60 -2.62
CA ILE A 35 -7.18 10.72 -2.08
C ILE A 35 -7.09 10.49 -0.57
N TYR A 36 -7.42 11.51 0.21
CA TYR A 36 -7.50 11.40 1.66
C TYR A 36 -8.95 11.27 2.09
N ILE A 37 -9.31 10.13 2.71
CA ILE A 37 -10.66 9.84 3.20
C ILE A 37 -10.64 9.98 4.72
N MET A 38 -11.28 11.03 5.24
CA MET A 38 -11.49 11.23 6.67
C MET A 38 -12.93 10.89 7.03
N THR A 39 -13.14 10.17 8.13
CA THR A 39 -14.47 9.90 8.69
C THR A 39 -14.65 10.68 9.99
N ASP A 40 -15.86 11.16 10.26
CA ASP A 40 -16.20 11.84 11.51
C ASP A 40 -16.73 10.80 12.50
N ASP A 41 -16.27 10.88 13.76
CA ASP A 41 -16.69 10.02 14.88
C ASP A 41 -16.60 8.49 14.66
N LEU A 42 -15.78 8.02 13.71
CA LEU A 42 -15.55 6.58 13.52
C LEU A 42 -14.65 6.02 14.63
N GLY A 43 -15.17 5.08 15.42
CA GLY A 43 -14.42 4.41 16.47
C GLY A 43 -13.43 3.39 15.90
N TYR A 44 -12.30 3.19 16.61
CA TYR A 44 -11.28 2.20 16.26
C TYR A 44 -11.86 0.78 16.10
N GLY A 45 -12.83 0.43 16.94
CA GLY A 45 -13.48 -0.87 16.95
C GLY A 45 -14.62 -1.04 15.95
N ASP A 46 -14.93 -0.04 15.10
CA ASP A 46 -16.13 -0.09 14.26
C ASP A 46 -15.91 -0.79 12.89
N LEU A 47 -14.66 -1.00 12.49
CA LEU A 47 -14.32 -1.63 11.21
C LEU A 47 -14.00 -3.12 11.37
N GLY A 48 -14.44 -3.93 10.40
CA GLY A 48 -14.18 -5.38 10.36
C GLY A 48 -12.70 -5.72 10.44
N CYS A 49 -11.84 -4.94 9.76
CA CYS A 49 -10.39 -5.08 9.80
C CYS A 49 -9.73 -4.82 11.18
N TYR A 50 -10.48 -4.30 12.15
CA TYR A 50 -10.07 -4.19 13.56
C TYR A 50 -10.78 -5.18 14.50
N GLY A 51 -11.59 -6.10 13.96
CA GLY A 51 -12.06 -7.31 14.66
C GLY A 51 -13.55 -7.35 15.00
N GLN A 52 -14.30 -6.27 14.80
CA GLN A 52 -15.76 -6.32 15.02
C GLN A 52 -16.48 -7.17 13.95
N GLN A 53 -17.64 -7.71 14.30
CA GLN A 53 -18.36 -8.71 13.49
C GLN A 53 -19.82 -8.29 13.15
N ARG A 54 -20.28 -7.13 13.59
CA ARG A 54 -21.69 -6.70 13.48
C ARG A 54 -21.94 -5.85 12.23
N ILE A 55 -21.07 -4.89 11.97
CA ILE A 55 -21.15 -3.95 10.85
C ILE A 55 -20.34 -4.52 9.70
N LYS A 56 -20.88 -4.51 8.48
CA LYS A 56 -20.14 -4.99 7.31
C LYS A 56 -19.42 -3.82 6.65
N THR A 57 -18.08 -3.86 6.62
CA THR A 57 -17.24 -2.83 6.01
C THR A 57 -16.36 -3.35 4.87
N PRO A 58 -16.90 -4.14 3.92
CA PRO A 58 -16.10 -4.97 3.01
C PRO A 58 -15.14 -4.16 2.12
N LYS A 59 -15.46 -2.91 1.79
CA LYS A 59 -14.58 -2.05 0.99
C LYS A 59 -13.40 -1.50 1.79
N ILE A 60 -13.62 -1.15 3.07
CA ILE A 60 -12.54 -0.70 3.95
C ILE A 60 -11.67 -1.90 4.35
N ASP A 61 -12.28 -3.05 4.60
CA ASP A 61 -11.56 -4.29 4.92
C ASP A 61 -10.65 -4.70 3.76
N GLN A 62 -11.15 -4.62 2.52
CA GLN A 62 -10.35 -4.85 1.31
C GLN A 62 -9.20 -3.85 1.18
N LEU A 63 -9.42 -2.56 1.46
CA LEU A 63 -8.34 -1.55 1.43
C LEU A 63 -7.24 -1.85 2.46
N ALA A 64 -7.62 -2.32 3.64
CA ALA A 64 -6.68 -2.70 4.69
C ALA A 64 -5.87 -3.96 4.33
N GLU A 65 -6.47 -4.93 3.63
CA GLU A 65 -5.80 -6.15 3.15
C GLU A 65 -4.84 -5.88 1.99
N GLN A 66 -5.23 -5.01 1.05
CA GLN A 66 -4.42 -4.67 -0.13
C GLN A 66 -3.33 -3.63 0.15
N GLY A 67 -3.37 -3.00 1.32
CA GLY A 67 -2.50 -1.88 1.68
C GLY A 67 -1.81 -2.07 3.02
N MET A 68 -1.63 -0.95 3.70
CA MET A 68 -1.07 -0.91 5.05
C MET A 68 -2.17 -0.53 6.05
N ARG A 69 -2.21 -1.26 7.17
CA ARG A 69 -3.14 -0.99 8.27
C ARG A 69 -2.36 -0.60 9.52
N PHE A 70 -2.71 0.53 10.12
CA PHE A 70 -2.12 1.00 11.37
C PHE A 70 -2.98 0.59 12.55
N SER A 71 -2.38 -0.03 13.58
CA SER A 71 -3.05 -0.34 14.84
C SER A 71 -2.87 0.75 15.91
N GLN A 72 -2.02 1.74 15.64
CA GLN A 72 -1.63 2.82 16.56
C GLN A 72 -1.58 4.17 15.83
N PHE A 73 -2.70 4.59 15.24
CA PHE A 73 -2.86 5.89 14.58
C PHE A 73 -3.67 6.82 15.50
N TYR A 74 -2.98 7.72 16.18
CA TYR A 74 -3.59 8.65 17.14
C TYR A 74 -4.01 9.96 16.45
N ALA A 75 -5.22 10.43 16.75
CA ALA A 75 -5.67 11.74 16.31
C ALA A 75 -4.92 12.86 17.07
N GLY A 76 -4.70 14.00 16.41
CA GLY A 76 -4.06 15.17 17.03
C GLY A 76 -4.89 15.83 18.14
N SER A 77 -6.18 15.51 18.22
CA SER A 77 -7.09 15.94 19.28
C SER A 77 -8.29 15.00 19.36
N THR A 78 -9.00 15.01 20.49
CA THR A 78 -10.24 14.26 20.72
C THR A 78 -11.49 14.96 20.20
N VAL A 79 -11.36 16.13 19.57
CA VAL A 79 -12.48 16.91 19.03
C VAL A 79 -12.29 17.13 17.53
N CYS A 80 -13.37 17.11 16.76
CA CYS A 80 -13.33 17.05 15.30
C CYS A 80 -12.60 18.26 14.68
N ALA A 81 -12.93 19.48 15.12
CA ALA A 81 -12.31 20.71 14.59
C ALA A 81 -10.79 20.80 14.84
N PRO A 82 -10.28 20.64 16.08
CA PRO A 82 -8.83 20.66 16.32
C PRO A 82 -8.10 19.45 15.71
N SER A 83 -8.73 18.26 15.63
CA SER A 83 -8.14 17.11 14.95
C SER A 83 -7.92 17.39 13.45
N ARG A 84 -8.91 17.99 12.78
CA ARG A 84 -8.79 18.44 11.38
C ARG A 84 -7.75 19.55 11.22
N CYS A 85 -7.63 20.46 12.20
CA CYS A 85 -6.61 21.51 12.16
C CYS A 85 -5.21 20.89 12.11
N VAL A 86 -4.89 19.98 13.05
CA VAL A 86 -3.60 19.27 13.08
C VAL A 86 -3.32 18.53 11.78
N LEU A 87 -4.33 17.88 11.17
CA LEU A 87 -4.15 17.21 9.88
C LEU A 87 -3.77 18.20 8.76
N MET A 88 -4.40 19.37 8.71
CA MET A 88 -4.22 20.35 7.63
C MET A 88 -2.92 21.16 7.79
N THR A 89 -2.48 21.40 9.02
CA THR A 89 -1.32 22.25 9.32
C THR A 89 -0.05 21.48 9.62
N GLY A 90 -0.15 20.19 9.94
CA GLY A 90 0.89 19.47 10.67
C GLY A 90 0.95 19.90 12.13
#